data_AF-A0A662U0C2-F1
#
_entry.id   AF-A0A662U0C2-F1
#
_cell.length_a   1.000
_cell.length_b   1.000
_cell.length_c   1.000
_cell.angle_alpha   90.00
_cell.angle_beta   90.00
_cell.angle_gamma   90.00
#
_symmetry.space_group_name_H-M   'P 1'
#
loop_
_entity.id
_entity.type
_entity.pdbx_description
1 polymer ?
#
loop_
_entity_poly.entity_id
_entity_poly.type
_entity_poly.pdbx_seq_one_letter_code
_entity_poly.pdbx_strand_id
1 'polypeptide(L)'
;MVWQRYSVEPMSMPRALVYADTLVLGGCEDWRIPTLKELATLVDYGRDRPASTFPNMPWNDYVWAIGTATSQCESGFNVYVNFKFGYIDTGTGTCNVRCVSGEMMKDVFG
;
A
#
# COMPACT_ATOMS: atom_id res chain seq x y z
N MET A 1 7.20 6.73 11.41
CA MET A 1 6.29 6.66 10.24
C MET A 1 4.90 7.04 10.66
N VAL A 2 4.17 7.73 9.78
CA VAL A 2 2.76 8.13 9.96
C VAL A 2 1.95 7.56 8.80
N TRP A 3 0.78 6.99 9.08
CA TRP A 3 -0.10 6.42 8.06
C TRP A 3 -1.32 7.29 7.81
N GLN A 4 -1.76 7.37 6.55
CA GLN A 4 -3.11 7.82 6.27
C GLN A 4 -4.13 6.93 6.99
N ARG A 5 -5.08 7.57 7.67
CA ARG A 5 -6.09 6.86 8.45
C ARG A 5 -7.12 6.12 7.59
N TYR A 6 -7.47 6.69 6.43
CA TYR A 6 -8.42 6.11 5.50
C TYR A 6 -7.78 6.04 4.12
N SER A 7 -8.05 4.94 3.41
CA SER A 7 -7.69 4.84 2.00
C SER A 7 -8.58 5.77 1.17
N VAL A 8 -8.03 6.35 0.11
CA VAL A 8 -8.80 7.11 -0.88
C VAL A 8 -9.22 6.21 -2.05
N GLU A 9 -10.08 6.76 -2.91
CA GLU A 9 -10.68 6.07 -4.04
C GLU A 9 -9.67 5.36 -4.95
N PRO A 10 -10.06 4.24 -5.59
CA PRO A 10 -9.19 3.50 -6.47
C PRO A 10 -8.62 4.36 -7.60
N MET A 11 -7.31 4.31 -7.80
CA MET A 11 -6.66 4.96 -8.94
C MET A 11 -5.54 4.09 -9.51
N SER A 12 -5.07 4.41 -10.72
CA SER A 12 -3.92 3.72 -11.32
C SER A 12 -2.64 4.09 -10.58
N MET A 13 -1.62 3.22 -10.62
CA MET A 13 -0.34 3.49 -9.95
C MET A 13 0.28 4.85 -10.34
N PRO A 14 0.31 5.28 -11.62
CA PRO A 14 0.83 6.61 -11.96
C PRO A 14 0.06 7.76 -11.30
N ARG A 15 -1.27 7.64 -11.20
CA ARG A 15 -2.10 8.65 -10.50
C ARG A 15 -1.87 8.61 -8.99
N ALA A 16 -1.69 7.42 -8.42
CA ALA A 16 -1.39 7.23 -7.01
C ALA A 16 -0.07 7.91 -6.60
N LEU A 17 0.96 7.77 -7.45
CA LEU A 17 2.25 8.43 -7.24
C LEU A 17 2.11 9.96 -7.23
N VAL A 18 1.40 10.54 -8.21
CA VAL A 18 1.14 11.98 -8.26
C VAL A 18 0.30 12.44 -7.07
N TYR A 19 -0.71 11.66 -6.69
CA TYR A 19 -1.52 11.95 -5.51
C TYR A 19 -0.66 12.00 -4.24
N ALA A 20 0.21 11.02 -4.03
CA ALA A 20 1.07 10.98 -2.85
C ALA A 20 2.05 12.17 -2.82
N ASP A 21 2.70 12.46 -3.94
CA ASP A 21 3.68 13.56 -4.08
C ASP A 21 3.09 14.95 -3.85
N THR A 22 1.80 15.14 -4.14
CA THR A 22 1.11 16.44 -3.99
C THR A 22 0.29 16.55 -2.71
N LEU A 23 0.27 15.51 -1.88
CA LEU A 23 -0.58 15.47 -0.70
C LEU A 23 0.01 16.30 0.44
N VAL A 24 -0.82 17.20 0.98
CA VAL A 24 -0.58 17.87 2.26
C VAL A 24 -1.70 17.49 3.21
N LEU A 25 -1.37 16.74 4.26
CA LEU A 25 -2.36 16.18 5.19
C LEU A 25 -1.78 15.98 6.58
N GLY A 26 -2.51 16.41 7.61
CA GLY A 26 -2.15 16.13 9.01
C GLY A 26 -0.81 16.73 9.46
N GLY A 27 -0.31 17.77 8.78
CA GLY A 27 0.99 18.37 9.03
C GLY A 27 2.17 17.68 8.33
N CYS A 28 1.91 16.67 7.50
CA CYS A 28 2.90 16.00 6.66
C CYS A 28 2.73 16.41 5.19
N GLU A 29 3.86 16.59 4.50
CA GLU A 29 3.96 16.94 3.07
C GLU A 29 4.81 15.91 2.29
N ASP A 30 5.41 14.95 3.00
CA ASP A 30 6.33 13.93 2.47
C ASP A 30 5.62 12.55 2.30
N TRP A 31 4.37 12.58 1.82
CA TRP A 31 3.59 11.37 1.64
C TRP A 31 4.09 10.56 0.46
N ARG A 32 4.12 9.24 0.62
CA ARG A 32 4.50 8.29 -0.42
C ARG A 32 3.60 7.07 -0.41
N ILE A 33 3.59 6.36 -1.54
CA ILE A 33 3.05 5.02 -1.60
C ILE A 33 3.92 4.11 -0.71
N PRO A 34 3.31 3.29 0.17
CA PRO A 34 4.04 2.43 1.08
C PRO A 34 4.77 1.33 0.31
N THR A 35 5.84 0.80 0.89
CA THR A 35 6.50 -0.38 0.35
C THR A 35 5.69 -1.63 0.65
N LEU A 36 5.95 -2.70 -0.11
CA LEU A 36 5.35 -4.02 0.15
C LEU A 36 5.62 -4.50 1.58
N LYS A 37 6.82 -4.24 2.11
CA LYS A 37 7.19 -4.60 3.48
C LYS A 37 6.40 -3.82 4.52
N GLU A 38 6.24 -2.52 4.33
CA GLU A 38 5.45 -1.69 5.23
C GLU A 38 4.01 -2.18 5.29
N LEU A 39 3.38 -2.48 4.15
CA LEU A 39 2.03 -3.04 4.13
C LEU A 39 1.96 -4.43 4.76
N ALA A 40 2.97 -5.29 4.55
CA ALA A 40 3.03 -6.61 5.17
C ALA A 40 3.03 -6.54 6.70
N THR A 41 3.61 -5.49 7.31
CA THR A 41 3.53 -5.29 8.78
C THR A 41 2.11 -5.02 9.29
N LEU A 42 1.20 -4.59 8.42
CA LEU A 42 -0.20 -4.31 8.76
C LEU A 42 -1.10 -5.54 8.60
N VAL A 43 -0.60 -6.63 8.03
CA VAL A 43 -1.38 -7.85 7.79
C VAL A 43 -1.47 -8.68 9.06
N ASP A 44 -2.68 -9.17 9.38
CA ASP A 44 -2.91 -10.18 10.42
C ASP A 44 -3.34 -11.48 9.74
N TYR A 45 -2.41 -12.44 9.65
CA TYR A 45 -2.64 -13.75 9.00
C TYR A 45 -3.59 -14.67 9.80
N GLY A 46 -3.96 -14.30 11.03
CA GLY A 46 -4.98 -15.01 11.81
C GLY A 46 -6.40 -14.51 11.57
N ARG A 47 -6.59 -13.48 10.72
CA ARG A 47 -7.89 -12.84 10.45
C ARG A 47 -8.19 -12.82 8.96
N ASP A 48 -9.47 -12.69 8.63
CA ASP A 48 -9.94 -12.31 7.31
C ASP A 48 -11.01 -11.22 7.43
N ARG A 49 -11.20 -10.43 6.37
CA ARG A 49 -12.25 -9.41 6.23
C ARG A 49 -12.39 -8.42 7.43
N PRO A 50 -11.34 -7.65 7.81
CA PRO A 50 -10.02 -7.56 7.19
C PRO A 50 -8.96 -8.42 7.88
N ALA A 51 -8.04 -8.95 7.09
CA ALA A 51 -6.78 -9.55 7.51
C ALA A 51 -5.77 -8.45 7.91
N SER A 52 -6.10 -7.64 8.90
CA SER A 52 -5.28 -6.49 9.29
C SER A 52 -5.29 -6.19 10.77
N THR A 53 -4.15 -5.69 11.25
CA THR A 53 -3.98 -5.06 12.58
C THR A 53 -4.27 -3.56 12.55
N PHE A 54 -4.42 -2.95 11.37
CA PHE A 54 -4.61 -1.51 11.21
C PHE A 54 -6.03 -1.08 11.61
N PRO A 55 -6.20 -0.01 12.39
CA PRO A 55 -7.52 0.41 12.87
C PRO A 55 -8.43 0.85 11.71
N ASN A 56 -9.68 0.37 11.73
CA ASN A 56 -10.70 0.67 10.72
C ASN A 56 -10.29 0.33 9.28
N MET A 57 -9.45 -0.69 9.09
CA MET A 57 -9.18 -1.22 7.76
C MET A 57 -10.51 -1.69 7.10
N PRO A 58 -10.85 -1.25 5.88
CA PRO A 58 -12.01 -1.77 5.17
C PRO A 58 -11.90 -3.27 4.92
N TRP A 59 -13.02 -4.00 5.04
CA TRP A 59 -13.06 -5.46 4.91
C TRP A 59 -12.64 -6.00 3.54
N ASN A 60 -12.61 -5.14 2.51
CA ASN A 60 -12.27 -5.46 1.11
C ASN A 60 -11.31 -4.39 0.54
N ASP A 61 -10.23 -4.07 1.28
CA ASP A 61 -9.23 -3.08 0.86
C ASP A 61 -8.10 -3.73 0.05
N TYR A 62 -7.76 -3.12 -1.09
CA TYR A 62 -6.64 -3.48 -1.95
C TYR A 62 -5.77 -2.25 -2.05
N VAL A 63 -4.55 -2.31 -1.51
CA VAL A 63 -3.71 -1.12 -1.34
C VAL A 63 -2.45 -1.25 -2.17
N TRP A 64 -2.20 -0.23 -3.00
CA TRP A 64 -0.97 -0.16 -3.80
C TRP A 64 0.29 -0.21 -2.94
N ALA A 65 1.29 -0.94 -3.43
CA ALA A 65 2.61 -1.04 -2.83
C ALA A 65 3.70 -0.67 -3.84
N ILE A 66 4.78 -0.07 -3.35
CA ILE A 66 6.05 0.01 -4.07
C ILE A 66 6.85 -1.27 -3.81
N GLY A 67 7.33 -1.88 -4.89
CA GLY A 67 8.16 -3.07 -4.87
C GLY A 67 7.80 -4.04 -5.98
N THR A 68 8.51 -5.16 -6.04
CA THR A 68 8.22 -6.28 -6.93
C THR A 68 7.87 -7.49 -6.09
N ALA A 69 6.77 -8.17 -6.41
CA ALA A 69 6.36 -9.38 -5.68
C ALA A 69 7.23 -10.59 -6.07
N THR A 70 7.76 -10.61 -7.30
CA THR A 70 8.67 -11.63 -7.84
C THR A 70 9.51 -11.04 -8.99
N SER A 71 10.53 -11.76 -9.45
CA SER A 71 11.36 -11.43 -10.64
C SER A 71 10.60 -11.45 -11.97
N GLN A 72 9.28 -11.66 -11.95
CA GLN A 72 8.41 -11.73 -13.12
C GLN A 72 7.26 -10.73 -13.01
N CYS A 73 7.53 -9.47 -12.63
CA CYS A 73 6.59 -8.42 -12.99
C CYS A 73 6.58 -8.31 -14.51
N GLU A 74 5.56 -8.88 -15.14
CA GLU A 74 5.24 -8.61 -16.54
C GLU A 74 5.20 -7.09 -16.73
N SER A 75 5.75 -6.62 -17.86
CA SER A 75 5.80 -5.19 -18.16
C SER A 75 4.41 -4.58 -18.01
N GLY A 76 4.27 -3.61 -17.10
CA GLY A 76 3.02 -2.89 -16.84
C GLY A 76 2.22 -3.33 -15.61
N PHE A 77 2.58 -4.44 -14.94
CA PHE A 77 1.94 -4.86 -13.69
C PHE A 77 2.53 -4.13 -12.48
N ASN A 78 1.65 -3.80 -11.52
CA ASN A 78 2.00 -3.18 -10.25
C ASN A 78 1.60 -4.10 -9.08
N VAL A 79 2.26 -3.96 -7.93
CA VAL A 79 2.02 -4.79 -6.74
C VAL A 79 1.03 -4.13 -5.80
N TYR A 80 0.13 -4.91 -5.21
CA TYR A 80 -0.76 -4.46 -4.14
C TYR A 80 -0.92 -5.53 -3.05
N VAL A 81 -1.38 -5.10 -1.87
CA VAL A 81 -1.76 -5.99 -0.78
C VAL A 81 -3.28 -6.03 -0.66
N ASN A 82 -3.84 -7.23 -0.71
CA ASN A 82 -5.24 -7.52 -0.48
C ASN A 82 -5.49 -7.75 1.01
N PHE A 83 -6.03 -6.75 1.71
CA PHE A 83 -6.37 -6.84 3.14
C PHE A 83 -7.67 -7.60 3.42
N LYS A 84 -8.37 -8.12 2.40
CA LYS A 84 -9.45 -9.09 2.63
C LYS A 84 -8.90 -10.39 3.23
N PHE A 85 -7.74 -10.84 2.74
CA PHE A 85 -7.14 -12.13 3.10
C PHE A 85 -5.64 -12.07 3.43
N GLY A 86 -5.00 -10.91 3.31
CA GLY A 86 -3.58 -10.73 3.63
C GLY A 86 -2.62 -11.16 2.52
N TYR A 87 -3.08 -11.22 1.26
CA TYR A 87 -2.29 -11.69 0.13
C TYR A 87 -1.60 -10.54 -0.61
N ILE A 88 -0.46 -10.88 -1.22
CA ILE A 88 0.25 -10.01 -2.16
C ILE A 88 -0.15 -10.48 -3.56
N ASP A 89 -0.50 -9.54 -4.42
CA ASP A 89 -0.90 -9.83 -5.79
C ASP A 89 -0.42 -8.71 -6.73
N THR A 90 -0.57 -8.93 -8.03
CA THR A 90 -0.15 -8.00 -9.08
C THR A 90 -1.31 -7.68 -10.02
N GLY A 91 -1.31 -6.48 -10.60
CA GLY A 91 -2.33 -6.10 -11.56
C GLY A 91 -2.03 -4.79 -12.29
N THR A 92 -2.75 -4.58 -13.39
CA THR A 92 -2.69 -3.37 -14.23
C THR A 92 -3.85 -2.40 -13.97
N GLY A 93 -4.77 -2.77 -13.07
CA GLY A 93 -6.01 -2.05 -12.79
C GLY A 93 -5.84 -0.84 -11.88
N THR A 94 -6.84 -0.61 -11.05
CA THR A 94 -6.82 0.42 -10.00
C THR A 94 -6.90 -0.24 -8.63
N CYS A 95 -6.26 0.35 -7.63
CA CYS A 95 -6.35 -0.06 -6.23
C CYS A 95 -6.51 1.19 -5.37
N ASN A 96 -6.99 1.00 -4.15
CA ASN A 96 -7.09 2.07 -3.17
C ASN A 96 -5.69 2.58 -2.81
N VAL A 97 -5.61 3.83 -2.41
CA VAL A 97 -4.35 4.47 -2.02
C VAL A 97 -4.39 4.78 -0.53
N ARG A 98 -3.36 4.30 0.18
CA ARG A 98 -3.10 4.65 1.58
C ARG A 98 -1.63 5.02 1.69
N CYS A 99 -1.37 6.31 1.81
CA CYS A 99 0.01 6.81 1.90
C CYS A 99 0.59 6.61 3.30
N VAL A 100 1.92 6.58 3.34
CA VAL A 100 2.74 6.63 4.56
C VAL A 100 3.72 7.80 4.44
N SER A 101 4.06 8.44 5.56
CA SER A 101 5.04 9.53 5.67
C SER A 101 6.15 9.14 6.66
N GLY A 102 7.33 9.73 6.48
CA GLY A 102 8.55 9.40 7.21
C GLY A 102 9.43 8.35 6.51
N GLU A 103 10.54 8.01 7.18
CA GLU A 103 11.60 7.19 6.59
C GLU A 103 11.08 5.87 5.99
N MET A 104 11.54 5.58 4.77
CA MET A 104 11.23 4.35 4.07
C MET A 104 11.87 3.15 4.77
N MET A 105 11.05 2.13 5.05
CA MET A 105 11.58 0.84 5.50
C MET A 105 12.39 0.21 4.36
N LYS A 106 13.72 0.21 4.53
CA LYS A 106 14.67 -0.34 3.56
C LYS A 106 14.76 -1.86 3.69
N ASP A 107 15.17 -2.50 2.60
CA ASP A 107 15.59 -3.90 2.63
C ASP A 107 16.88 -4.03 3.44
N VAL A 108 16.88 -4.85 4.51
CA VAL A 108 18.09 -5.15 5.31
C VAL A 108 18.89 -6.29 4.66
N PHE A 109 18.88 -6.39 3.33
CA PHE A 109 19.66 -7.38 2.60
C PHE A 109 20.73 -6.67 1.78
N GLY A 110 21.96 -6.71 2.30
CA GLY A 110 23.19 -6.58 1.52
C GLY A 110 23.73 -7.96 1.16
#